data_AF-A0A3N5RQ61-F1
#
_entry.id   AF-A0A3N5RQ61-F1
#
_cell.length_a   1.000
_cell.length_b   1.000
_cell.length_c   1.000
_cell.angle_alpha   90.00
_cell.angle_beta   90.00
_cell.angle_gamma   90.00
#
_symmetry.space_group_name_H-M   'P 1'
#
loop_
_entity.id
_entity.type
_entity.pdbx_description
1 polymer ?
#
loop_
_entity_poly.entity_id
_entity_poly.type
_entity_poly.pdbx_seq_one_letter_code
_entity_poly.pdbx_strand_id
1 'polypeptide(L)' 'GALAFFGEKYGDQVKVYSIGEFSREVCGGPHVVRTAVLGKFKITKEEAVGKGIRRIRAVLEEKQNGVI' A
#
# COMPACT_ATOMS: atom_id res chain seq x y z
N GLY A 1 -13.43 2.02 3.76
CA GLY A 1 -13.71 0.59 3.91
C GLY A 1 -13.88 -0.04 2.55
N ALA A 2 -13.36 -1.24 2.32
CA ALA A 2 -13.42 -1.91 1.03
C ALA A 2 -14.87 -2.28 0.67
N LEU A 3 -15.49 -1.49 -0.21
CA LEU A 3 -16.72 -1.81 -0.93
C LEU A 3 -16.32 -2.46 -2.25
N ALA A 4 -16.05 -3.76 -2.24
CA ALA A 4 -15.71 -4.47 -3.46
C ALA A 4 -16.89 -5.31 -3.95
N PHE A 5 -17.12 -5.27 -5.26
CA PHE A 5 -18.11 -6.05 -5.98
C PHE A 5 -17.69 -7.53 -5.94
N PHE A 6 -18.10 -8.25 -4.90
CA PHE A 6 -17.64 -9.62 -4.62
C PHE A 6 -18.27 -10.71 -5.49
N GLY A 7 -19.32 -10.42 -6.28
CA GLY A 7 -20.07 -11.46 -6.99
C GLY A 7 -19.47 -11.96 -8.31
N GLU A 8 -18.69 -11.14 -9.03
CA GLU A 8 -18.21 -11.51 -10.39
C GLU A 8 -16.69 -11.57 -10.53
N LYS A 9 -15.94 -10.82 -9.69
CA LYS A 9 -14.48 -10.70 -9.81
C LYS A 9 -13.67 -11.50 -8.80
N TYR A 10 -14.29 -11.96 -7.72
CA TYR A 10 -13.61 -12.61 -6.61
C TYR A 10 -14.34 -13.91 -6.27
N GLY A 11 -13.60 -14.97 -5.95
CA GLY A 11 -14.20 -16.24 -5.53
C GLY A 11 -14.78 -16.18 -4.12
N ASP A 12 -15.34 -17.31 -3.66
CA ASP A 12 -16.01 -17.43 -2.36
C ASP A 12 -15.10 -17.09 -1.16
N GLN A 13 -13.78 -17.20 -1.32
CA GLN A 13 -12.79 -16.82 -0.33
C GLN A 13 -11.72 -15.91 -0.93
N VAL A 14 -11.38 -14.85 -0.20
CA VAL A 14 -10.34 -13.88 -0.57
C VAL A 14 -9.33 -13.70 0.55
N LYS A 15 -8.09 -13.37 0.18
CA LYS A 15 -7.07 -12.95 1.14
C LYS A 15 -7.20 -11.46 1.42
N VAL A 16 -7.36 -11.11 2.68
CA VAL A 16 -7.47 -9.72 3.15
C VAL A 16 -6.26 -9.38 4.00
N TYR A 17 -5.63 -8.25 3.71
CA TYR A 17 -4.56 -7.67 4.50
C TYR A 17 -5.04 -6.42 5.20
N SER A 18 -4.65 -6.25 6.46
CA SER A 18 -5.05 -5.13 7.31
C SER A 18 -3.82 -4.45 7.90
N ILE A 19 -3.78 -3.12 7.80
CA ILE A 19 -2.77 -2.27 8.44
C ILE A 19 -3.46 -1.58 9.62
N GLY A 20 -3.46 -2.26 10.78
CA GLY A 20 -4.24 -1.84 11.95
C GLY A 20 -5.70 -1.55 11.61
N GLU A 21 -6.26 -0.51 12.23
CA GLU A 21 -7.60 0.01 11.91
C GLU A 21 -7.60 1.00 10.73
N PHE A 22 -6.44 1.29 10.14
CA PHE A 22 -6.29 2.36 9.14
C PHE A 22 -6.67 1.91 7.73
N SER A 23 -6.18 0.75 7.28
CA SER A 23 -6.49 0.20 5.95
C SER A 23 -6.78 -1.29 6.01
N ARG A 24 -7.71 -1.75 5.17
CA ARG A 24 -8.05 -3.17 4.96
C ARG A 24 -8.36 -3.37 3.49
N GLU A 25 -7.61 -4.26 2.84
CA GLU A 25 -7.62 -4.44 1.40
C GLU A 25 -7.57 -5.92 1.02
N VAL A 26 -8.17 -6.26 -0.12
CA VAL A 26 -8.03 -7.59 -0.73
C VAL A 26 -6.74 -7.60 -1.53
N CYS A 27 -5.74 -8.39 -1.10
CA CYS A 27 -4.46 -8.51 -1.77
C CYS A 27 -3.96 -9.96 -1.72
N GLY A 28 -3.42 -10.45 -2.83
CA GLY A 28 -2.84 -11.80 -2.94
C GLY A 28 -1.30 -11.84 -2.86
N GLY A 29 -0.65 -10.67 -2.83
CA GLY A 29 0.80 -10.56 -2.85
C GLY A 29 1.47 -10.85 -1.50
N PRO A 30 2.81 -10.92 -1.47
CA PRO A 30 3.57 -10.99 -0.23
C PRO A 30 3.55 -9.64 0.49
N HIS A 31 3.43 -9.68 1.81
CA HIS A 31 3.48 -8.49 2.67
C HIS A 31 4.56 -8.64 3.74
N VAL A 32 5.05 -7.51 4.22
CA VAL A 32 5.91 -7.46 5.41
C VAL A 32 5.09 -7.72 6.68
N VAL A 33 5.75 -8.26 7.70
CA VAL A 33 5.11 -8.56 9.00
C VAL A 33 4.72 -7.29 9.77
N ARG A 34 5.50 -6.21 9.63
CA ARG A 34 5.22 -4.90 10.25
C ARG A 34 5.75 -3.76 9.39
N THR A 35 5.02 -2.65 9.28
CA THR A 35 5.41 -1.50 8.44
C THR A 35 6.73 -0.86 8.87
N ALA A 36 7.11 -0.97 10.14
CA ALA A 36 8.36 -0.41 10.69
C ALA A 36 9.64 -0.98 10.04
N VAL A 37 9.57 -2.12 9.34
CA VAL A 37 10.74 -2.68 8.61
C VAL A 37 10.97 -2.01 7.26
N LEU A 38 9.97 -1.32 6.70
CA LEU A 38 10.02 -0.73 5.35
C LEU A 38 10.92 0.52 5.26
N GLY A 39 11.48 0.99 6.38
CA GLY A 39 12.34 2.18 6.40
C GLY A 39 11.55 3.46 6.27
N LYS A 40 12.05 4.42 5.47
CA LYS A 40 11.45 5.73 5.30
C LYS A 40 10.69 5.80 3.97
N PHE A 41 9.39 6.08 4.03
CA PHE A 41 8.60 6.35 2.84
C PHE A 41 8.81 7.80 2.37
N LYS A 42 9.12 7.97 1.08
CA LYS A 42 9.35 9.28 0.48
C LYS A 42 8.65 9.41 -0.86
N ILE A 43 7.89 10.49 -1.02
CA ILE A 43 7.30 10.88 -2.31
C ILE A 43 8.40 11.53 -3.16
N THR A 44 8.59 11.01 -4.37
CA THR A 44 9.60 11.50 -5.33
C THR A 44 9.00 12.39 -6.41
N LYS A 45 7.73 12.19 -6.76
CA LYS A 45 7.03 13.00 -7.75
C LYS A 45 5.54 12.98 -7.49
N GLU A 46 4.90 14.12 -7.70
CA GLU A 46 3.45 14.25 -7.78
C GLU A 46 3.08 15.08 -9.01
N GLU A 47 2.17 14.58 -9.85
CA GLU A 47 1.72 15.29 -11.05
C GLU A 47 0.23 15.09 -11.30
N ALA A 48 -0.44 16.08 -11.90
CA ALA A 48 -1.81 15.94 -12.36
C ALA A 48 -1.85 15.09 -13.65
N VAL A 49 -2.79 14.15 -13.72
CA VAL A 49 -3.00 13.31 -14.92
C VAL A 49 -4.38 13.51 -15.55
N GLY A 50 -5.21 14.37 -14.96
CA GLY A 50 -6.54 14.72 -15.42
C GLY A 50 -7.30 15.57 -14.39
N LYS A 51 -8.53 15.97 -14.71
CA LYS A 51 -9.36 16.76 -13.80
C LYS A 51 -9.69 15.94 -12.54
N GLY A 52 -9.16 16.37 -11.40
CA GLY A 52 -9.36 15.70 -10.11
C GLY A 52 -8.52 14.43 -9.88
N ILE A 53 -7.59 14.10 -10.79
CA ILE A 53 -6.76 12.89 -10.68
C ILE A 53 -5.28 13.28 -10.60
N ARG A 54 -4.59 12.77 -9.57
CA ARG A 54 -3.16 12.97 -9.37
C ARG A 54 -2.42 11.63 -9.32
N ARG A 55 -1.20 11.60 -9.86
CA ARG A 55 -0.29 10.45 -9.79
C ARG A 55 0.85 10.78 -8.83
N ILE A 56 0.98 9.95 -7.80
CA ILE A 56 2.05 10.03 -6.81
C ILE A 56 3.04 8.89 -7.09
N ARG A 57 4.33 9.20 -7.17
CA ARG A 57 5.44 8.23 -7.16
C ARG A 57 6.18 8.35 -5.85
N ALA A 58 6.49 7.22 -5.24
CA ALA A 58 7.18 7.15 -3.98
C ALA A 58 8.15 5.96 -3.95
N VAL A 59 9.13 6.05 -3.06
CA VAL A 59 10.12 5.01 -2.80
C VAL A 59 10.22 4.75 -1.30
N LEU A 60 10.75 3.58 -0.95
CA LEU A 60 11.22 3.27 0.38
C LEU A 60 12.73 3.49 0.39
N GLU A 61 13.20 4.45 1.19
CA GLU A 61 14.62 4.63 1.46
C GLU A 61 14.99 3.72 2.63
N GLU A 62 16.09 2.95 2.47
CA GLU A 62 16.63 2.15 3.56
C GLU A 62 16.91 3.04 4.77
N LYS A 63 16.80 2.47 5.98
CA LYS A 63 17.37 3.15 7.14
C LYS A 63 18.87 3.29 6.88
N GLN A 64 19.36 4.53 6.78
CA GLN A 64 20.78 4.79 6.95
C GLN A 64 21.14 4.24 8.33
N ASN A 65 21.71 3.03 8.35
CA ASN A 65 22.33 2.50 9.55
C ASN A 65 23.48 3.46 9.84
N GLY A 66 23.23 4.40 10.75
CA GLY A 66 24.28 5.15 11.40
C GLY A 66 25.32 4.14 11.87
N VAL A 67 26.54 4.39 11.43
CA VAL A 67 27.78 3.82 11.95
C VAL A 67 27.61 3.38 13.40
N ILE A 68 27.85 2.09 13.65
CA ILE A 68 28.54 1.65 14.85
C ILE A 68 29.80 0.95 14.35
#